data_AF-M8BPC2-F1
#
_entry.id   AF-M8BPC2-F1
#
_cell.length_a   1.000
_cell.length_b   1.000
_cell.length_c   1.000
_cell.angle_alpha   90.00
_cell.angle_beta   90.00
_cell.angle_gamma   90.00
#
_symmetry.space_group_name_H-M   'P 1'
#
loop_
_entity.id
_entity.type
_entity.pdbx_description
1 polymer ?
#
loop_
_entity_poly.entity_id
_entity_poly.type
_entity_poly.pdbx_seq_one_letter_code
_entity_poly.pdbx_strand_id
1 'polypeptide(L)' 'MALVIGRPTACFGFVEMKEGDKAGYGGGPAPAVVLGGLQMEENLVVFNEEKQTMAFTGQINGRGLFCSNFNFTVPA' A
#
# COMPACT_ATOMS: atom_id res chain seq x y z
N MET A 1 -5.58 8.54 5.69
CA MET A 1 -5.96 7.23 5.11
C MET A 1 -7.48 7.10 5.15
N ALA A 2 -8.15 7.50 4.07
CA ALA A 2 -9.59 7.30 3.92
C ALA A 2 -9.83 6.75 2.52
N LEU A 3 -10.61 5.69 2.41
CA LEU A 3 -11.06 5.14 1.14
C LEU A 3 -12.31 5.92 0.71
N VAL A 4 -12.28 6.58 -0.44
CA VAL A 4 -13.42 7.33 -0.97
C VAL A 4 -14.30 6.41 -1.79
N ILE A 5 -15.53 6.17 -1.33
CA ILE A 5 -16.51 5.30 -2.01
C ILE A 5 -17.63 6.20 -2.53
N GLY A 6 -17.36 6.89 -3.64
CA GLY A 6 -18.27 7.89 -4.23
C GLY A 6 -18.36 9.20 -3.44
N ARG A 7 -19.11 10.18 -3.94
CA ARG A 7 -19.40 11.43 -3.23
C ARG A 7 -20.75 11.29 -2.48
N PRO A 8 -20.86 11.58 -1.17
CA PRO A 8 -19.89 12.16 -0.23
C PRO A 8 -19.31 11.17 0.82
N THR A 9 -19.21 9.87 0.53
CA THR A 9 -18.85 8.86 1.55
C THR A 9 -17.37 8.53 1.55
N ALA A 10 -16.74 8.63 2.72
CA ALA A 10 -15.39 8.16 2.97
C ALA A 10 -15.36 7.17 4.14
N CYS A 11 -14.60 6.09 4.00
CA CYS A 11 -14.44 5.06 5.02
C CYS A 11 -13.01 5.05 5.57
N PHE A 12 -12.84 4.66 6.82
CA PHE A 12 -11.51 4.43 7.38
C PHE A 12 -10.87 3.21 6.70
N GLY A 13 -9.63 3.37 6.23
CA GLY A 13 -8.95 2.39 5.36
C GLY A 13 -8.38 1.16 6.06
N PHE A 14 -8.98 0.73 7.18
CA PHE A 14 -8.64 -0.50 7.89
C PHE A 14 -9.81 -1.46 7.81
N VAL A 15 -9.52 -2.70 7.43
CA VAL A 15 -10.52 -3.77 7.30
C VAL A 15 -10.11 -4.94 8.18
N GLU A 16 -11.11 -5.55 8.82
CA GLU A 16 -10.87 -6.75 9.61
C GLU A 16 -10.62 -7.95 8.68
N MET A 17 -9.58 -8.73 8.98
CA MET A 17 -9.33 -9.99 8.28
C MET A 17 -10.47 -10.97 8.54
N LYS A 18 -10.78 -11.83 7.57
CA LYS A 18 -11.81 -12.87 7.75
C LYS A 18 -11.36 -13.92 8.75
N GLU A 19 -12.33 -14.56 9.40
CA GLU A 19 -12.10 -15.70 10.29
C GLU A 19 -11.39 -16.83 9.51
N GLY A 20 -10.22 -17.25 9.97
CA GLY A 20 -9.30 -18.17 9.26
C GLY A 20 -8.03 -17.50 8.71
N ASP A 21 -8.08 -16.21 8.37
CA ASP A 21 -6.94 -15.43 7.87
C ASP A 21 -6.32 -14.53 8.95
N LYS A 22 -6.92 -14.50 10.15
CA LYS A 22 -6.44 -13.69 11.28
C LYS A 22 -5.18 -14.31 11.89
N ALA A 23 -4.18 -13.48 12.16
CA ALA A 23 -3.07 -13.84 13.03
C ALA A 23 -3.59 -14.30 14.39
N GLY A 24 -3.25 -15.54 14.79
CA GLY A 24 -3.64 -16.13 16.07
C GLY A 24 -4.93 -16.98 16.06
N TYR A 25 -5.71 -17.01 14.97
CA TYR A 25 -6.82 -17.98 14.83
C TYR A 25 -6.27 -19.28 14.20
N GLY A 26 -6.11 -20.33 15.00
CA GLY A 26 -5.60 -21.62 14.51
C GLY A 26 -4.07 -21.76 14.39
N GLY A 27 -3.28 -20.82 14.91
CA GLY A 27 -1.82 -20.96 15.06
C GLY A 27 -0.99 -20.87 13.77
N GLY A 28 -1.59 -20.48 12.63
CA GLY A 28 -0.90 -20.31 11.36
C GLY A 28 -0.16 -18.96 11.20
N PRO A 29 0.78 -18.84 10.24
CA PRO A 29 1.70 -17.71 10.06
C PRO A 29 1.07 -16.49 9.36
N ALA A 30 -0.18 -16.15 9.68
CA ALA A 30 -0.83 -14.99 9.07
C ALA A 30 -0.18 -13.67 9.55
N PRO A 31 0.02 -12.68 8.66
CA PRO A 31 0.58 -11.39 9.05
C PRO A 31 -0.39 -10.62 9.96
N ALA A 32 0.14 -9.86 10.91
CA ALA A 32 -0.69 -9.00 11.76
C ALA A 32 -1.34 -7.84 10.97
N VAL A 33 -0.66 -7.36 9.93
CA VAL A 33 -1.10 -6.24 9.08
C VAL A 33 -0.69 -6.52 7.64
N VAL A 34 -1.56 -6.18 6.69
CA VAL A 34 -1.25 -6.16 5.25
C VAL A 34 -1.37 -4.73 4.75
N LEU A 35 -0.32 -4.22 4.12
CA LEU A 35 -0.33 -2.93 3.45
C LEU A 35 -0.96 -3.10 2.06
N GLY A 36 -2.06 -2.38 1.81
CA GLY A 36 -2.75 -2.40 0.52
C GLY A 36 -2.23 -1.35 -0.46
N GLY A 37 -2.80 -1.33 -1.67
CA GLY A 37 -2.42 -0.39 -2.72
C GLY A 37 -2.53 1.07 -2.28
N LEU A 38 -3.64 1.47 -1.66
CA LEU A 38 -3.85 2.85 -1.18
C LEU A 38 -2.78 3.33 -0.20
N GLN A 39 -2.19 2.42 0.60
CA GLN A 39 -1.12 2.76 1.53
C GLN A 39 0.24 2.94 0.83
N MET A 40 0.42 2.31 -0.33
CA MET A 40 1.66 2.35 -1.12
C MET A 40 1.60 3.36 -2.27
N GLU A 41 0.42 3.78 -2.71
CA GLU A 41 0.24 4.85 -3.70
C GLU A 41 0.94 6.13 -3.25
N GLU A 42 1.54 6.83 -4.21
CA GLU A 42 2.36 8.03 -3.99
C GLU A 42 3.50 7.84 -2.96
N ASN A 43 4.00 6.62 -2.80
CA ASN A 43 5.24 6.32 -2.10
C ASN A 43 6.19 5.58 -3.04
N LEU A 44 7.46 6.00 -3.09
CA LEU A 44 8.50 5.15 -3.66
C LEU A 44 8.85 4.07 -2.64
N VAL A 45 8.59 2.81 -2.99
CA VAL A 45 8.92 1.62 -2.19
C VAL A 45 10.05 0.88 -2.88
N VAL A 46 11.13 0.61 -2.13
CA VAL A 46 12.33 -0.05 -2.65
C VAL A 46 12.51 -1.39 -1.93
N PHE A 47 12.44 -2.47 -2.70
CA PHE A 47 12.80 -3.81 -2.26
C PHE A 47 14.25 -4.07 -2.65
N ASN A 48 15.15 -4.10 -1.66
CA ASN A 48 16.54 -4.47 -1.88
C ASN A 48 16.74 -5.91 -1.40
N GLU A 49 16.68 -6.84 -2.36
CA GLU A 49 16.79 -8.27 -2.10
C GLU A 49 18.20 -8.68 -1.69
N GLU A 50 19.25 -8.03 -2.21
CA GLU A 50 20.63 -8.34 -1.82
C GLU A 50 20.88 -8.06 -0.34
N LYS A 51 20.34 -6.95 0.17
CA LYS A 51 20.49 -6.53 1.57
C LYS A 51 19.37 -7.02 2.48
N GLN A 52 18.35 -7.68 1.92
CA GLN A 52 17.14 -8.09 2.64
C GLN A 52 16.48 -6.91 3.38
N THR A 53 16.41 -5.75 2.72
CA THR A 53 15.80 -4.53 3.30
C THR A 53 14.69 -3.99 2.42
N MET A 54 13.68 -3.41 3.06
CA MET A 54 12.66 -2.59 2.41
C MET A 54 12.72 -1.16 2.94
N ALA A 55 12.66 -0.18 2.04
CA ALA A 55 12.67 1.24 2.38
C ALA A 55 11.55 1.97 1.64
N PHE A 56 11.10 3.08 2.22
CA PHE A 56 10.05 3.92 1.64
C PHE A 56 10.34 5.40 1.87
N THR A 57 9.81 6.25 0.99
CA THR A 57 10.08 7.70 0.99
C THR A 57 9.07 8.55 1.78
N GLY A 58 7.94 7.95 2.18
CA GLY A 58 6.75 8.70 2.59
C GLY A 58 6.02 9.29 1.38
N GLN A 59 4.91 10.00 1.60
CA GLN A 59 4.13 10.56 0.50
C GLN A 59 4.96 11.57 -0.31
N ILE A 60 5.15 11.31 -1.60
CA ILE A 60 5.98 12.13 -2.50
C ILE A 60 5.24 13.36 -3.05
N ASN A 61 3.91 13.37 -2.95
CA ASN A 61 3.04 14.48 -3.36
C ASN A 61 3.37 15.81 -2.66
N GLY A 62 3.83 15.77 -1.40
CA GLY A 62 4.29 16.95 -0.65
C GLY A 62 5.53 17.60 -1.25
N ARG A 63 6.22 16.92 -2.17
CA ARG A 63 7.36 17.44 -2.93
C ARG A 63 6.99 17.82 -4.37
N GLY A 64 5.69 17.82 -4.71
CA GLY A 64 5.20 18.10 -6.06
C GLY A 64 5.47 16.96 -7.06
N LEU A 65 5.81 15.76 -6.57
CA LEU A 65 6.02 14.57 -7.40
C LEU A 65 4.79 13.67 -7.33
N PHE A 66 4.49 12.98 -8.43
CA PHE A 66 3.49 11.93 -8.46
C PHE A 66 4.06 10.70 -9.16
N CYS A 67 3.63 9.49 -8.76
CA CYS A 67 4.04 8.26 -9.43
C CYS A 67 3.65 8.25 -10.92
N SER A 68 2.55 8.91 -11.28
CA SER A 68 2.08 9.07 -12.66
C SER A 68 2.88 10.07 -13.51
N ASN A 69 3.84 10.80 -12.92
CA ASN A 69 4.69 11.73 -13.68
C ASN A 69 5.66 11.01 -14.63
N PHE A 70 5.80 9.68 -14.54
CA PHE A 70 6.62 8.90 -15.46
C PHE A 70 5.94 8.79 -16.84
N ASN A 71 6.68 9.14 -17.89
CA ASN A 71 6.20 9.03 -19.27
C ASN A 71 6.44 7.61 -19.81
N PHE A 72 5.39 6.79 -19.84
CA PHE A 72 5.44 5.47 -20.47
C PHE A 72 5.30 5.60 -21.99
N THR A 73 6.42 5.49 -22.71
CA THR A 73 6.40 5.33 -24.17
C THR A 73 6.38 3.85 -24.51
N VAL A 74 5.26 3.32 -24.99
CA VAL A 74 5.19 1.97 -25.56
C VAL A 74 5.62 2.02 -27.03
N PRO A 75 6.64 1.24 -27.45
CA PRO A 75 6.94 1.08 -28.87
C PRO A 75 5.74 0.45 -29.58
N ALA A 76 5.44 0.93 -30.79
CA ALA A 76 4.37 0.41 -31.64
C ALA A 76 4.67 -1.00 -32.17
#